data_AF-A0A357EG48-F1
#
_entry.id   AF-A0A357EG48-F1
#
_cell.length_a   1.000
_cell.length_b   1.000
_cell.length_c   1.000
_cell.angle_alpha   90.00
_cell.angle_beta   90.00
_cell.angle_gamma   90.00
#
_symmetry.space_group_name_H-M   'P 1'
#
loop_
_entity.id
_entity.type
_entity.pdbx_description
1 polymer ?
#
loop_
_entity_poly.entity_id
_entity_poly.type
_entity_poly.pdbx_seq_one_letter_code
_entity_poly.pdbx_strand_id
1 'polypeptide(L)' 'DPTTGWPIDNHLVSVTVLADTSMRADAWATAFQVLGPERGMAIAERINLPVLFVIERDGQFEERVCCTFQRYRKQELS' A
#
# COMPACT_ATOMS: atom_id res chain seq x y z
N ASP A 1 -7.36 -13.97 1.63
CA ASP A 1 -7.19 -14.03 0.19
C ASP A 1 -8.51 -14.49 -0.39
N PRO A 2 -9.24 -13.62 -1.10
CA PRO A 2 -10.55 -13.94 -1.66
C PRO A 2 -10.51 -15.05 -2.71
N THR A 3 -9.33 -15.39 -3.23
CA THR A 3 -9.17 -16.54 -4.15
C THR A 3 -9.03 -17.88 -3.42
N THR A 4 -8.64 -17.88 -2.15
CA THR A 4 -8.43 -19.11 -1.35
C THR A 4 -9.36 -19.25 -0.14
N GLY A 5 -10.02 -18.18 0.29
CA GLY A 5 -10.93 -18.16 1.44
C GLY A 5 -10.24 -18.09 2.81
N TRP A 6 -8.90 -18.07 2.86
CA TRP A 6 -8.11 -18.00 4.11
C TRP A 6 -7.62 -16.58 4.41
N PRO A 7 -7.28 -16.21 5.66
CA PRO A 7 -6.62 -14.94 5.96
C PRO A 7 -5.33 -14.78 5.13
N ILE A 8 -5.01 -13.55 4.72
CA ILE A 8 -3.80 -13.31 3.92
C ILE A 8 -2.60 -13.26 4.86
N ASP A 9 -1.59 -14.08 4.58
CA ASP A 9 -0.33 -14.13 5.33
C ASP A 9 0.79 -13.49 4.50
N ASN A 10 0.70 -12.19 4.27
CA ASN A 10 1.67 -11.40 3.52
C ASN A 10 2.43 -10.41 4.41
N HIS A 11 2.33 -10.60 5.74
CA HIS A 11 2.90 -9.76 6.80
C HIS A 11 2.65 -8.25 6.65
N LEU A 12 1.65 -7.89 5.85
CA LEU A 12 1.30 -6.52 5.56
C LEU A 12 0.50 -5.98 6.73
N VAL A 13 1.08 -5.05 7.48
CA VAL A 13 0.47 -4.47 8.68
C VAL A 13 -0.30 -3.18 8.40
N SER A 14 0.08 -2.43 7.35
CA SER A 14 -0.64 -1.21 6.98
C SER A 14 -0.48 -0.88 5.50
N VAL A 15 -1.54 -0.27 4.94
CA VAL A 15 -1.52 0.34 3.60
C VAL A 15 -2.09 1.75 3.70
N THR A 16 -1.34 2.72 3.22
CA THR A 16 -1.78 4.12 3.10
C THR A 16 -1.86 4.50 1.63
N VAL A 17 -3.03 4.95 1.17
CA VAL A 17 -3.26 5.37 -0.23
C VAL A 17 -3.66 6.84 -0.25
N LEU A 18 -3.01 7.63 -1.12
CA LEU A 18 -3.43 9.00 -1.39
C LEU A 18 -4.18 9.04 -2.72
N ALA A 19 -5.43 9.47 -2.67
CA ALA A 19 -6.28 9.66 -3.84
C ALA A 19 -7.05 10.99 -3.75
N ASP A 20 -7.68 11.38 -4.85
CA ASP A 20 -8.54 12.57 -4.96
C ASP A 20 -9.79 12.50 -4.07
N THR A 21 -10.24 11.29 -3.74
CA THR A 21 -11.43 11.04 -2.93
C THR A 21 -11.18 9.92 -1.93
N SER A 22 -11.78 10.03 -0.75
CA SER A 22 -11.68 9.00 0.30
C SER A 22 -12.23 7.66 -0.16
N MET A 23 -13.31 7.66 -0.96
CA MET A 23 -13.89 6.43 -1.52
C MET A 23 -12.89 5.68 -2.41
N ARG A 24 -12.14 6.39 -3.26
CA ARG A 24 -11.12 5.77 -4.11
C ARG A 24 -9.94 5.29 -3.28
N ALA A 25 -9.51 6.06 -2.28
CA ALA A 25 -8.43 5.65 -1.37
C ALA A 25 -8.79 4.34 -0.64
N ASP A 26 -10.01 4.24 -0.09
CA ASP A 26 -10.49 3.08 0.65
C ASP A 26 -10.62 1.83 -0.23
N ALA A 27 -11.19 1.99 -1.44
CA ALA A 27 -11.29 0.92 -2.42
C ALA A 27 -9.91 0.35 -2.81
N TRP A 28 -8.94 1.24 -3.07
CA TRP A 28 -7.58 0.82 -3.39
C TRP A 28 -6.84 0.23 -2.19
N ALA A 29 -7.01 0.78 -0.99
CA ALA A 29 -6.42 0.22 0.23
C ALA A 29 -6.89 -1.21 0.48
N THR A 30 -8.19 -1.48 0.30
CA THR A 30 -8.76 -2.82 0.38
C THR A 30 -8.18 -3.75 -0.70
N ALA A 31 -8.13 -3.29 -1.95
CA ALA A 31 -7.55 -4.06 -3.05
C ALA A 31 -6.06 -4.38 -2.78
N PHE A 32 -5.30 -3.45 -2.24
CA PHE A 32 -3.88 -3.61 -1.94
C PHE A 32 -3.61 -4.51 -0.73
N GLN A 33 -4.49 -4.51 0.27
CA GLN A 33 -4.45 -5.53 1.33
C GLN A 33 -4.58 -6.94 0.74
N VAL A 34 -5.45 -7.10 -0.27
CA VAL A 34 -5.64 -8.35 -1.00
C VAL A 34 -4.44 -8.74 -1.85
N LEU A 35 -3.93 -7.79 -2.64
CA LEU A 35 -2.88 -8.03 -3.62
C LEU A 35 -1.49 -8.21 -2.98
N GLY A 36 -1.29 -7.65 -1.80
CA GLY A 36 0.00 -7.61 -1.13
C GLY A 36 0.98 -6.59 -1.73
N PRO A 37 2.13 -6.40 -1.08
CA PRO A 37 3.06 -5.33 -1.40
C PRO A 37 3.74 -5.49 -2.77
N GLU A 38 4.08 -6.71 -3.23
CA GLU A 38 4.74 -6.87 -4.54
C GLU A 38 3.81 -6.52 -5.70
N ARG A 39 2.62 -7.14 -5.77
CA ARG A 39 1.66 -6.89 -6.86
C ARG A 39 1.04 -5.51 -6.74
N GLY A 40 0.75 -5.07 -5.51
CA GLY A 40 0.21 -3.75 -5.22
C GLY A 40 1.14 -2.63 -5.69
N MET A 41 2.45 -2.73 -5.44
CA MET A 41 3.43 -1.76 -5.92
C MET A 41 3.47 -1.66 -7.44
N ALA A 42 3.53 -2.80 -8.15
CA ALA A 42 3.56 -2.78 -9.62
C ALA A 42 2.31 -2.13 -10.23
N ILE A 43 1.14 -2.35 -9.64
CA ILE A 43 -0.10 -1.69 -10.08
C ILE A 43 -0.05 -0.20 -9.76
N ALA A 44 0.30 0.17 -8.52
CA ALA A 44 0.36 1.55 -8.07
C ALA A 44 1.30 2.41 -8.92
N GLU A 45 2.46 1.88 -9.31
CA GLU A 45 3.38 2.55 -10.24
C GLU A 45 2.75 2.73 -11.62
N ARG A 46 2.11 1.68 -12.17
CA ARG A 46 1.48 1.72 -13.50
C ARG A 46 0.37 2.77 -13.60
N ILE A 47 -0.40 2.96 -12.54
CA ILE A 47 -1.52 3.92 -12.51
C ILE A 47 -1.14 5.25 -11.85
N ASN A 48 0.14 5.45 -11.51
CA ASN A 48 0.66 6.65 -10.87
C ASN A 48 -0.07 7.01 -9.56
N LEU A 49 -0.45 6.00 -8.77
CA LEU A 49 -1.16 6.14 -7.50
C LEU A 49 -0.15 6.14 -6.33
N PRO A 50 -0.11 7.19 -5.50
CA PRO A 50 0.73 7.21 -4.31
C PRO A 50 0.23 6.21 -3.27
N VAL A 51 1.11 5.27 -2.90
CA VAL A 51 0.85 4.28 -1.86
C VAL A 51 2.10 4.06 -1.00
N LEU A 52 1.88 3.81 0.28
CA LEU A 52 2.84 3.34 1.27
C LEU A 52 2.34 2.00 1.83
N PHE A 53 3.19 0.99 1.75
CA PHE A 53 3.00 -0.30 2.40
C PHE A 53 3.93 -0.37 3.62
N VAL A 54 3.41 -0.82 4.75
CA VAL A 54 4.20 -1.16 5.93
C VAL A 54 4.10 -2.67 6.13
N ILE A 55 5.24 -3.33 6.14
CA ILE A 55 5.37 -4.79 6.21
C ILE A 55 6.12 -5.12 7.49
N GLU A 56 5.66 -6.11 8.24
CA GLU A 56 6.36 -6.61 9.41
C GLU A 56 7.16 -7.87 9.02
N ARG A 57 8.42 -7.97 9.43
CA ARG A 57 9.25 -9.15 9.21
C ARG A 57 10.12 -9.35 10.43
N ASP A 58 9.94 -10.48 11.12
CA ASP A 58 10.74 -10.86 12.29
C ASP A 58 10.78 -9.77 13.38
N GLY A 59 9.66 -9.09 13.63
CA GLY A 59 9.55 -8.00 14.59
C GLY A 59 10.14 -6.66 14.13
N GLN A 60 10.55 -6.55 12.86
CA GLN A 60 11.00 -5.31 12.24
C GLN A 60 9.97 -4.79 11.23
N PHE A 61 9.85 -3.47 11.10
CA PHE A 61 8.97 -2.84 10.12
C PHE A 61 9.76 -2.37 8.90
N GLU A 62 9.32 -2.80 7.72
CA GLU A 62 9.83 -2.39 6.41
C GLU A 62 8.78 -1.52 5.72
N GLU A 63 9.18 -0.32 5.27
CA GLU A 63 8.33 0.55 4.45
C GLU A 63 8.65 0.38 2.96
N ARG A 64 7.60 0.21 2.14
CA ARG A 64 7.69 0.28 0.68
C ARG A 64 6.80 1.37 0.14
N VAL A 65 7.40 2.25 -0.65
CA VAL A 65 6.77 3.48 -1.14
C VAL A 65 6.85 3.55 -2.65
N CYS A 66 5.72 3.83 -3.28
CA CYS A 66 5.68 4.15 -4.70
C CYS A 66 6.49 5.42 -4.99
N CYS A 67 7.13 5.50 -6.15
CA CYS A 67 7.92 6.66 -6.56
C CYS A 67 7.10 7.97 -6.53
N THR A 68 5.79 7.89 -6.81
CA THR A 68 4.85 9.02 -6.74
C THR A 68 4.59 9.49 -5.31
N PHE A 69 4.68 8.60 -4.33
CA PHE A 69 4.49 8.90 -2.91
C PHE A 69 5.59 9.80 -2.35
N GLN A 70 6.79 9.77 -2.94
CA GLN A 70 7.92 10.61 -2.51
C GLN A 70 7.60 12.11 -2.57
N ARG A 71 6.70 12.52 -3.46
CA ARG A 71 6.27 13.92 -3.61
C ARG A 71 5.55 14.45 -2.37
N TYR A 72 4.84 13.59 -1.64
CA TYR A 72 4.04 13.96 -0.47
C TYR A 72 4.84 13.86 0.83
N ARG A 73 5.87 12.99 0.87
CA ARG A 73 6.71 12.78 2.07
C ARG A 73 7.48 14.04 2.52
N LYS A 74 7.77 14.97 1.60
CA LYS A 74 8.48 16.22 1.93
C LYS A 74 7.58 17.28 2.58
N GLN A 75 6.25 17.13 2.55
CA GLN A 75 5.33 18.12 3.13
C GLN A 75 5.12 17.98 4.64
N GLU A 76 5.43 16.82 5.24
CA GLU A 76 5.36 16.63 6.71
C GLU A 76 6.63 17.08 7.46
N LEU A 77 7.71 17.39 6.75
CA LEU A 77 9.02 17.77 7.32
C LEU A 77 9.32 19.28 7.14
N SER A 78 8.31 20.09 6.87
CA SER A 78 8.38 21.56 6.72
C SER A 78 7.37 22.24 7.65
#